data_AF-A0A0L7TH83-F1
#
_entry.id   AF-A0A0L7TH83-F1
#
_cell.length_a   1.000
_cell.length_b   1.000
_cell.length_c   1.000
_cell.angle_alpha   90.00
_cell.angle_beta   90.00
_cell.angle_gamma   90.00
#
_symmetry.space_group_name_H-M   'P 1'
#
loop_
_entity.id
_entity.type
_entity.pdbx_description
1 polymer ?
#
loop_
_entity_poly.entity_id
_entity_poly.type
_entity_poly.pdbx_seq_one_letter_code
_entity_poly.pdbx_strand_id
1 'polypeptide(L)' 'MEQLILRFNNQRLDPISGAYHPGNGYRAYDPQLMRFRCPDSFSPFGRGGINSYGYCAGDPINRVDPSGHFS' A
#
# COMPACT_ATOMS: atom_id res chain seq x y z
N MET A 1 11.36 20.56 -14.43
CA MET A 1 10.82 19.20 -14.59
C MET A 1 9.58 19.12 -13.74
N GLU A 2 8.38 19.17 -14.32
CA GLU A 2 7.17 18.95 -13.54
C GLU A 2 7.18 17.52 -13.02
N GLN A 3 7.29 17.36 -11.70
CA GLN A 3 7.09 16.04 -11.11
C GLN A 3 5.63 15.67 -11.27
N LEU A 4 5.36 14.53 -11.91
CA LEU A 4 4.02 13.96 -11.95
C LEU A 4 3.52 13.82 -10.50
N ILE A 5 2.40 14.49 -10.20
CA ILE A 5 1.80 14.52 -8.87
C ILE A 5 1.34 13.11 -8.47
N LEU A 6 0.84 12.34 -9.44
CA LEU A 6 0.43 10.95 -9.27
C LEU A 6 1.52 10.02 -9.78
N ARG A 7 1.77 8.93 -9.06
CA ARG A 7 2.79 7.93 -9.38
C ARG A 7 2.19 6.53 -9.29
N PHE A 8 2.64 5.71 -8.33
CA PHE A 8 2.20 4.33 -8.17
C PHE A 8 0.69 4.25 -7.90
N ASN A 9 -0.03 3.44 -8.69
CA ASN A 9 -1.46 3.18 -8.53
C ASN A 9 -2.33 4.45 -8.37
N ASN A 10 -2.02 5.50 -9.14
CA ASN A 10 -2.68 6.81 -9.09
C ASN A 10 -2.60 7.48 -7.71
N GLN A 11 -1.58 7.17 -6.92
CA GLN A 11 -1.35 7.81 -5.64
C GLN A 11 -0.19 8.79 -5.71
N ARG A 12 -0.33 9.88 -4.96
CA ARG A 12 0.75 10.82 -4.74
C ARG A 12 1.77 10.20 -3.81
N LEU A 13 3.04 10.30 -4.17
CA LEU A 13 4.15 10.00 -3.26
C LEU A 13 4.21 11.10 -2.21
N ASP A 14 4.12 10.73 -0.94
CA ASP A 14 4.33 11.66 0.17
C ASP A 14 5.80 12.12 0.17
N PRO A 15 6.08 13.41 -0.05
CA PRO A 15 7.45 13.91 -0.16
C PRO A 15 8.23 13.88 1.16
N ILE A 16 7.54 13.76 2.31
CA ILE A 16 8.18 13.72 3.63
C ILE A 16 8.48 12.27 4.00
N SER A 17 7.48 11.39 3.92
CA SER A 17 7.62 10.01 4.40
C SER A 17 8.11 9.03 3.33
N GLY A 18 8.10 9.41 2.04
CA GLY A 18 8.43 8.55 0.92
C GLY A 18 7.45 7.39 0.69
N ALA A 19 6.26 7.44 1.30
CA ALA A 19 5.24 6.40 1.21
C ALA A 19 4.08 6.77 0.30
N TYR A 20 3.29 5.76 -0.07
CA TYR A 20 1.97 5.88 -0.65
C TYR A 20 0.90 5.58 0.40
N HIS A 21 -0.30 6.16 0.27
CA HIS A 21 -1.34 6.15 1.30
C HIS A 21 -2.67 5.58 0.79
N PRO A 22 -2.74 4.29 0.42
CA PRO A 22 -3.99 3.62 0.05
C PRO A 22 -4.99 3.55 1.20
N GLY A 23 -6.26 3.29 0.86
CA GLY A 23 -7.32 3.23 1.86
C GLY A 23 -7.62 4.58 2.50
N ASN A 24 -7.42 5.68 1.76
CA ASN A 24 -7.51 7.04 2.31
C ASN A 24 -6.56 7.26 3.50
N GLY A 25 -5.32 6.75 3.40
CA GLY A 25 -4.33 6.83 4.47
C GLY A 25 -4.50 5.81 5.59
N TYR A 26 -5.33 4.78 5.39
CA TYR A 26 -5.49 3.70 6.37
C TYR A 26 -4.15 3.03 6.71
N ARG A 27 -3.33 2.73 5.69
CA ARG A 27 -1.95 2.25 5.87
C ARG A 27 -0.99 2.90 4.90
N ALA A 28 0.21 3.21 5.39
CA ALA A 28 1.30 3.71 4.57
C ALA A 28 2.05 2.54 3.90
N TYR A 29 2.06 2.51 2.58
CA TYR A 29 2.84 1.57 1.77
C TYR A 29 4.23 2.16 1.49
N ASP A 30 5.26 1.39 1.83
CA ASP A 30 6.65 1.74 1.59
C ASP A 30 7.12 1.11 0.26
N PRO A 31 7.40 1.90 -0.78
CA PRO A 31 7.83 1.37 -2.08
C PRO A 31 9.24 0.75 -2.05
N GLN A 32 10.08 1.09 -1.07
CA GLN A 32 11.42 0.50 -0.94
C GLN A 32 11.36 -0.88 -0.29
N LEU A 33 10.50 -1.04 0.73
CA LEU A 33 10.27 -2.32 1.41
C LEU A 33 9.21 -3.19 0.72
N MET A 34 8.48 -2.64 -0.25
CA MET A 34 7.39 -3.28 -0.99
C MET A 34 6.29 -3.85 -0.08
N ARG A 35 5.97 -3.14 1.01
CA ARG A 35 5.01 -3.59 2.04
C ARG A 35 4.42 -2.42 2.81
N PHE A 36 3.37 -2.67 3.60
CA PHE A 36 2.84 -1.70 4.54
C PHE A 36 3.77 -1.50 5.75
N ARG A 37 3.72 -0.30 6.34
CA ARG A 37 4.47 0.03 7.57
C ARG A 37 3.74 -0.37 8.86
N CYS A 38 2.46 -0.71 8.77
CA CYS A 38 1.64 -1.16 9.90
C CYS A 38 0.86 -2.44 9.54
N PRO A 39 0.56 -3.29 10.54
CA PRO A 39 -0.16 -4.53 10.32
C PRO A 39 -1.64 -4.28 9.95
N ASP A 40 -2.20 -5.15 9.12
CA ASP A 40 -3.62 -5.16 8.77
C ASP A 40 -4.46 -5.69 9.95
N SER A 41 -5.52 -4.97 10.33
CA SER A 41 -6.47 -5.47 11.33
C SER A 41 -7.35 -6.63 10.84
N PHE A 42 -7.40 -6.87 9.52
CA PHE A 42 -8.14 -8.00 8.92
C PHE A 42 -7.26 -9.24 8.76
N SER A 43 -5.97 -9.17 9.11
CA SER A 43 -5.13 -10.36 9.18
C SER A 43 -5.38 -11.14 10.49
N PRO A 44 -5.17 -12.47 10.52
CA PRO A 44 -4.75 -13.32 9.40
C PRO A 44 -5.90 -13.94 8.59
N PHE A 45 -7.15 -13.84 9.09
CA PHE A 45 -8.27 -14.64 8.59
C PHE A 45 -9.25 -13.90 7.67
N GLY A 46 -9.08 -12.58 7.50
CA GLY A 46 -9.87 -11.76 6.60
C GLY A 46 -9.12 -11.44 5.29
N ARG A 47 -9.49 -10.33 4.66
CA ARG A 47 -8.89 -9.89 3.38
C ARG A 47 -7.39 -9.56 3.48
N GLY A 48 -6.90 -9.33 4.69
CA GLY A 48 -5.49 -9.09 4.96
C GLY A 48 -4.61 -10.33 4.83
N GLY A 49 -5.19 -11.55 4.77
CA GLY A 49 -4.41 -12.77 4.61
C GLY A 49 -3.39 -12.98 5.74
N ILE A 50 -2.52 -13.99 5.59
CA ILE A 50 -1.60 -14.40 6.67
C ILE A 50 -0.49 -13.35 6.90
N ASN A 51 -0.07 -12.63 5.86
CA ASN A 51 0.96 -11.60 5.97
C ASN A 51 0.34 -10.23 6.21
N SER A 52 0.31 -9.81 7.48
CA SER A 52 -0.29 -8.53 7.89
C SER A 52 0.38 -7.29 7.32
N TYR A 53 1.56 -7.40 6.72
CA TYR A 53 2.27 -6.28 6.08
C TYR A 53 2.23 -6.35 4.55
N GLY A 54 1.73 -7.44 3.96
CA GLY A 54 1.75 -7.64 2.50
C GLY A 54 1.00 -6.56 1.73
N TYR A 55 1.29 -6.42 0.45
CA TYR A 55 0.52 -5.60 -0.47
C TYR A 55 0.11 -6.45 -1.66
N CYS A 56 -1.17 -6.44 -2.02
CA CYS A 56 -1.70 -7.14 -3.20
C CYS A 56 -1.44 -8.66 -3.22
N ALA A 57 -1.25 -9.29 -2.06
CA ALA A 57 -0.78 -10.67 -1.91
C ALA A 57 0.52 -10.95 -2.69
N GLY A 58 1.40 -9.95 -2.77
CA GLY A 58 2.68 -10.03 -3.47
C GLY A 58 2.57 -9.83 -5.00
N ASP A 59 1.41 -9.46 -5.53
CA ASP A 59 1.21 -9.24 -6.97
C ASP A 59 0.77 -7.78 -7.29
N PRO A 60 1.65 -6.79 -7.08
CA PRO A 60 1.33 -5.37 -7.34
C PRO A 60 1.28 -4.99 -8.83
N ILE A 61 1.66 -5.91 -9.73
CA ILE A 61 1.60 -5.68 -11.18
C ILE A 61 0.18 -5.91 -11.68
N ASN A 62 -0.47 -6.99 -11.22
CA ASN A 62 -1.81 -7.35 -11.68
C ASN A 62 -2.93 -6.88 -10.74
N ARG A 63 -2.59 -6.39 -9.53
CA ARG A 63 -3.57 -6.01 -8.53
C ARG A 63 -3.24 -4.65 -7.93
N VAL A 64 -4.29 -4.01 -7.43
CA VAL A 64 -4.25 -2.76 -6.69
C VAL A 64 -5.08 -2.95 -5.44
N ASP A 65 -4.62 -2.42 -4.31
CA ASP A 65 -5.42 -2.34 -3.08
C ASP A 65 -5.85 -0.89 -2.82
N PRO A 66 -7.10 -0.52 -3.18
CA PRO A 66 -7.64 0.80 -2.89
C PRO A 66 -8.00 0.98 -1.41
N SER A 67 -8.19 -0.10 -0.66
CA SER A 67 -8.69 -0.12 0.72
C SER A 67 -7.58 -0.11 1.77
N GLY A 68 -6.38 -0.54 1.42
CA GLY A 68 -5.32 -0.81 2.39
C GLY A 68 -5.62 -2.03 3.26
N HIS A 69 -6.46 -2.98 2.82
CA HIS A 69 -6.82 -4.22 3.57
C HIS A 69 -6.60 -5.49 2.75
N PHE A 70 -5.93 -5.39 1.61
CA PHE A 70 -5.65 -6.52 0.73
C PHE A 70 -4.14 -6.73 0.69
N SER A 71 -3.68 -7.58 1.62
CA SER A 71 -2.27 -7.85 1.83
C SER A 71 -1.78 -9.09 1.09
#